data_AF-A0A940TIX8-F1
#
_entry.id   AF-A0A940TIX8-F1
#
_cell.length_a   1.000
_cell.length_b   1.000
_cell.length_c   1.000
_cell.angle_alpha   90.00
_cell.angle_beta   90.00
_cell.angle_gamma   90.00
#
_symmetry.space_group_name_H-M   'P 1'
#
loop_
_entity.id
_entity.type
_entity.pdbx_description
1 polymer ?
#
loop_
_entity_poly.entity_id
_entity_poly.type
_entity_poly.pdbx_seq_one_letter_code
_entity_poly.pdbx_strand_id
1 'polypeptide(L)'
;CLFVATFAVHDNLGLRYILPVYPLLYVLIGGMTASAARWTMEHVGASAGRARLATVAVVLLAAWHLQAPLSIGPHYLAYFNGLFCGPSDGIRYLDDSNIDWGQGFKELARYLREHEIPQIKGLYTPRHLGPYLARYYGVSLTTLTLDEVRNPQPGWYAISAHLLQRPTLTNDPVALRFDWLDRFTPVERIGYSIYLYHFD
;
A
#
# COMPACT_ATOMS: atom_id res chain seq x y z
N CYS A 1 22.75 14.39 -16.78
CA CYS A 1 23.63 13.22 -16.65
C CYS A 1 23.14 12.21 -15.62
N LEU A 2 22.91 12.60 -14.35
CA LEU A 2 22.38 11.69 -13.31
C LEU A 2 21.04 11.04 -13.71
N PHE A 3 20.09 11.84 -14.19
CA PHE A 3 18.75 11.40 -14.62
C PHE A 3 18.80 10.37 -15.77
N VAL A 4 19.60 10.64 -16.81
CA VAL A 4 19.75 9.75 -17.97
C VAL A 4 20.50 8.47 -17.59
N ALA A 5 21.49 8.56 -16.71
CA ALA A 5 22.23 7.39 -16.20
C ALA A 5 21.33 6.47 -15.34
N THR A 6 20.35 7.02 -14.62
CA THR A 6 19.39 6.22 -13.84
C THR A 6 18.48 5.38 -14.73
N PHE A 7 17.97 5.94 -15.84
CA PHE A 7 17.11 5.21 -16.77
C PHE A 7 17.87 4.12 -17.55
N ALA A 8 19.18 4.30 -17.77
CA ALA A 8 19.98 3.41 -18.63
C ALA A 8 20.50 2.14 -17.94
N VAL A 9 20.44 2.02 -16.61
CA VAL A 9 21.17 0.98 -15.83
C VAL A 9 20.24 0.00 -15.10
N HIS A 10 18.94 -0.07 -15.41
CA HIS A 10 17.97 -0.45 -14.37
C HIS A 10 17.78 -1.96 -14.10
N ASP A 11 18.28 -2.42 -12.94
CA ASP A 11 17.57 -3.38 -12.07
C ASP A 11 16.38 -2.66 -11.43
N ASN A 12 15.13 -3.02 -11.76
CA ASN A 12 13.80 -2.44 -11.41
C ASN A 12 13.56 -1.86 -9.97
N LEU A 13 14.43 -0.99 -9.45
CA LEU A 13 14.36 -0.42 -8.10
C LEU A 13 13.53 0.88 -8.01
N GLY A 14 12.91 1.37 -9.09
CA GLY A 14 11.80 2.33 -9.04
C GLY A 14 12.13 3.79 -8.71
N LEU A 15 11.10 4.56 -8.31
CA LEU A 15 11.09 6.03 -8.15
C LEU A 15 12.12 6.62 -7.16
N ARG A 16 12.86 5.79 -6.42
CA ARG A 16 13.81 6.25 -5.39
C ARG A 16 14.91 7.18 -5.92
N TYR A 17 15.30 6.99 -7.16
CA TYR A 17 16.35 7.79 -7.80
C TYR A 17 15.91 9.20 -8.19
N ILE A 18 14.60 9.41 -8.41
CA ILE A 18 14.03 10.73 -8.69
C ILE A 18 13.55 11.42 -7.41
N LEU A 19 13.53 10.74 -6.25
CA LEU A 19 13.10 11.35 -4.98
C LEU A 19 13.77 12.69 -4.66
N PRO A 20 15.09 12.89 -4.86
CA PRO A 20 15.75 14.17 -4.60
C PRO A 20 15.28 15.32 -5.52
N VAL A 21 14.62 15.02 -6.64
CA VAL A 21 14.15 16.03 -7.60
C VAL A 21 12.83 16.67 -7.14
N TYR A 22 11.98 15.95 -6.40
CA TYR A 22 10.66 16.46 -6.01
C TYR A 22 10.69 17.78 -5.22
N PRO A 23 11.57 17.97 -4.20
CA PRO A 23 11.64 19.25 -3.48
C PRO A 23 11.95 20.44 -4.42
N LEU A 24 12.87 20.24 -5.37
CA LEU A 24 13.23 21.27 -6.35
C LEU A 24 12.07 21.59 -7.29
N LEU A 25 11.34 20.56 -7.73
CA LEU A 25 10.14 20.74 -8.55
C LEU A 25 9.04 21.49 -7.79
N TYR A 26 8.82 21.19 -6.50
CA TYR A 26 7.83 21.89 -5.70
C TYR A 26 8.17 23.37 -5.53
N VAL A 27 9.44 23.71 -5.28
CA VAL A 27 9.89 25.11 -5.21
C VAL A 27 9.73 25.81 -6.56
N LEU A 28 10.12 25.15 -7.66
CA LEU A 28 9.99 25.69 -9.01
C LEU A 28 8.52 25.98 -9.36
N ILE A 29 7.64 25.00 -9.15
CA ILE A 29 6.20 25.14 -9.40
C ILE A 29 5.63 26.27 -8.52
N GLY A 30 5.94 26.28 -7.22
CA GLY A 30 5.49 27.34 -6.31
C GLY A 30 5.95 28.73 -6.76
N GLY A 31 7.21 28.87 -7.19
CA GLY A 31 7.76 30.11 -7.73
C GLY A 31 7.07 30.56 -9.02
N MET A 32 6.83 29.63 -9.95
CA MET A 32 6.09 29.91 -11.19
C MET A 32 4.65 30.32 -10.91
N THR A 33 3.93 29.62 -10.04
CA THR A 33 2.55 29.94 -9.66
C THR A 33 2.46 31.32 -8.99
N ALA A 34 3.38 31.63 -8.07
CA ALA A 34 3.43 32.94 -7.42
C ALA A 34 3.73 34.07 -8.40
N SER A 35 4.61 33.83 -9.37
CA SER A 35 4.98 34.83 -10.38
C SER A 35 3.85 35.08 -11.38
N ALA A 36 3.16 34.02 -11.82
CA ALA A 36 1.96 34.12 -12.66
C ALA A 36 0.82 34.86 -11.95
N ALA A 37 0.64 34.61 -10.64
CA ALA A 37 -0.36 35.32 -9.83
C ALA A 37 -0.07 36.83 -9.76
N ARG A 38 1.19 37.23 -9.47
CA ARG A 38 1.61 38.65 -9.45
C ARG A 38 1.40 39.32 -10.80
N TRP A 39 1.86 38.69 -11.89
CA TRP A 39 1.71 39.24 -13.25
C TRP A 39 0.23 39.48 -13.61
N THR A 40 -0.65 38.52 -13.26
CA THR A 40 -2.09 38.63 -13.50
C THR A 40 -2.72 39.78 -12.71
N MET A 41 -2.31 39.98 -11.45
CA MET A 41 -2.78 41.09 -10.63
C MET A 41 -2.34 42.44 -11.19
N GLU A 42 -1.10 42.55 -11.67
CA GLU A 42 -0.50 43.78 -12.19
C GLU A 42 -1.02 44.18 -13.58
N HIS A 43 -1.22 43.23 -14.48
CA HIS A 43 -1.46 43.53 -15.91
C HIS A 43 -2.91 43.29 -16.38
N VAL A 44 -3.65 42.41 -15.70
CA VAL A 44 -4.99 41.99 -16.13
C VAL A 44 -6.06 42.47 -15.14
N GLY A 45 -5.67 42.75 -13.89
CA GLY A 45 -6.58 43.03 -12.79
C GLY A 45 -7.30 41.76 -12.33
N ALA A 46 -7.07 41.36 -11.09
CA ALA A 46 -7.82 40.26 -10.49
C ALA A 46 -9.11 40.82 -9.87
N SER A 47 -10.28 40.42 -10.41
CA SER A 47 -11.54 40.69 -9.70
C SER A 47 -11.54 39.94 -8.37
N ALA A 48 -12.13 40.54 -7.32
CA ALA A 48 -12.21 39.91 -5.99
C ALA A 48 -12.81 38.48 -6.03
N GLY A 49 -13.72 38.22 -6.97
CA GLY A 49 -14.28 36.88 -7.22
C GLY A 49 -13.26 35.86 -7.74
N ARG A 50 -12.37 36.25 -8.66
CA ARG A 50 -11.31 35.35 -9.20
C ARG A 50 -10.26 35.03 -8.15
N ALA A 51 -9.84 36.00 -7.35
CA ALA A 51 -8.91 35.78 -6.25
C ALA A 51 -9.50 34.81 -5.21
N ARG A 52 -10.78 35.01 -4.83
CA ARG A 52 -11.49 34.11 -3.94
C ARG A 52 -11.60 32.69 -4.50
N LEU A 53 -11.90 32.52 -5.78
CA LEU A 53 -11.97 31.21 -6.42
C LEU A 53 -10.61 30.51 -6.41
N ALA A 54 -9.52 31.22 -6.71
CA ALA A 54 -8.17 30.67 -6.68
C ALA A 54 -7.79 30.21 -5.26
N THR A 55 -8.09 31.02 -4.23
CA THR A 55 -7.88 30.63 -2.83
C THR A 55 -8.67 29.39 -2.47
N VAL A 56 -9.95 29.33 -2.83
CA VAL A 56 -10.79 28.15 -2.58
C VAL A 56 -10.21 26.92 -3.27
N ALA A 57 -9.78 27.03 -4.52
CA ALA A 57 -9.17 25.93 -5.25
C ALA A 57 -7.88 25.43 -4.57
N VAL A 58 -7.00 26.32 -4.12
CA VAL A 58 -5.77 25.95 -3.39
C VAL A 58 -6.11 25.26 -2.07
N VAL A 59 -7.07 25.77 -1.31
CA VAL A 59 -7.51 25.15 -0.04
C VAL A 59 -8.08 23.76 -0.29
N LEU A 60 -8.91 23.58 -1.32
CA LEU A 60 -9.47 22.27 -1.66
C LEU A 60 -8.39 21.28 -2.10
N LEU A 61 -7.42 21.71 -2.92
CA LEU A 61 -6.30 20.87 -3.33
C LEU A 61 -5.40 20.48 -2.15
N ALA A 62 -5.14 21.42 -1.24
CA ALA A 62 -4.38 21.15 -0.03
C ALA A 62 -5.11 20.17 0.89
N ALA A 63 -6.42 20.35 1.09
CA ALA A 63 -7.26 19.45 1.87
C ALA A 63 -7.29 18.04 1.26
N TRP A 64 -7.42 17.94 -0.07
CA TRP A 64 -7.35 16.68 -0.80
C TRP A 64 -6.00 15.98 -0.63
N HIS A 65 -4.90 16.73 -0.73
CA HIS A 65 -3.55 16.18 -0.53
C HIS A 65 -3.33 15.67 0.90
N LEU A 66 -3.87 16.35 1.91
CA LEU A 66 -3.77 15.94 3.31
C LEU A 66 -4.67 14.75 3.64
N GLN A 67 -5.80 14.60 2.95
CA GLN A 67 -6.71 13.48 3.14
C GLN A 67 -6.01 12.13 2.91
N ALA A 68 -5.18 12.02 1.86
CA ALA A 68 -4.51 10.77 1.50
C ALA A 68 -3.69 10.14 2.66
N PRO A 69 -2.67 10.80 3.24
CA PRO A 69 -1.91 10.24 4.35
C PRO A 69 -2.77 10.04 5.60
N LEU A 70 -3.70 10.96 5.89
CA LEU A 70 -4.58 10.84 7.07
C LEU A 70 -5.51 9.63 6.98
N SER A 71 -5.95 9.25 5.77
CA SER A 71 -6.89 8.15 5.57
C SER A 71 -6.29 6.76 5.76
N ILE A 72 -4.97 6.63 5.66
CA ILE A 72 -4.31 5.32 5.65
C ILE A 72 -3.26 5.15 6.76
N GLY A 73 -2.90 6.22 7.46
CA GLY A 73 -1.96 6.13 8.57
C GLY A 73 -2.37 5.03 9.56
N PRO A 74 -1.44 4.17 10.02
CA PRO A 74 0.01 4.20 9.79
C PRO A 74 0.51 3.41 8.56
N HIS A 75 -0.38 2.88 7.71
CA HIS A 75 -0.07 1.94 6.62
C HIS A 75 0.19 2.62 5.27
N TYR A 76 1.02 3.67 5.26
CA TYR A 76 1.24 4.53 4.09
C TYR A 76 1.73 3.79 2.83
N LEU A 77 2.44 2.68 2.98
CA LEU A 77 2.93 1.89 1.84
C LEU A 77 1.79 1.25 1.05
N ALA A 78 0.69 0.90 1.72
CA ALA A 78 -0.47 0.28 1.09
C ALA A 78 -1.44 1.28 0.44
N TYR A 79 -1.04 2.54 0.27
CA TYR A 79 -1.91 3.57 -0.27
C TYR A 79 -2.18 3.39 -1.75
N PHE A 80 -3.46 3.45 -2.09
CA PHE A 80 -3.95 3.58 -3.46
C PHE A 80 -4.85 4.79 -3.56
N ASN A 81 -4.81 5.43 -4.73
CA ASN A 81 -5.66 6.58 -4.99
C ASN A 81 -7.14 6.18 -4.94
N GLY A 82 -7.91 6.87 -4.09
CA GLY A 82 -9.32 6.61 -3.86
C GLY A 82 -10.22 6.85 -5.08
N LEU A 83 -9.78 7.62 -6.09
CA LEU A 83 -10.52 7.80 -7.35
C LEU A 83 -10.51 6.54 -8.23
N PHE A 84 -9.61 5.60 -7.99
CA PHE A 84 -9.47 4.39 -8.80
C PHE A 84 -9.93 3.15 -8.04
N CYS A 85 -9.34 2.88 -6.88
CA CYS A 85 -9.56 1.63 -6.16
C CYS A 85 -9.47 1.74 -4.63
N GLY A 86 -8.77 2.76 -4.11
CA GLY A 86 -8.53 2.87 -2.67
C GLY A 86 -7.74 1.68 -2.09
N PRO A 87 -7.33 1.75 -0.81
CA PRO A 87 -6.45 0.74 -0.23
C PRO A 87 -7.12 -0.64 -0.05
N SER A 88 -8.45 -0.69 0.01
CA SER A 88 -9.21 -1.93 0.20
C SER A 88 -9.20 -2.87 -1.01
N ASP A 89 -9.23 -2.32 -2.23
CA ASP A 89 -9.24 -3.10 -3.49
C ASP A 89 -7.92 -2.98 -4.26
N GLY A 90 -7.00 -2.12 -3.83
CA GLY A 90 -5.74 -1.86 -4.52
C GLY A 90 -4.89 -3.11 -4.78
N ILE A 91 -4.93 -4.09 -3.86
CA ILE A 91 -4.25 -5.37 -4.02
C ILE A 91 -4.60 -6.04 -5.35
N ARG A 92 -5.86 -5.95 -5.80
CA ARG A 92 -6.34 -6.57 -7.04
C ARG A 92 -5.65 -6.04 -8.29
N TYR A 93 -5.03 -4.85 -8.21
CA TYR A 93 -4.41 -4.16 -9.33
C TYR A 93 -2.88 -4.09 -9.24
N LEU A 94 -2.32 -4.05 -8.03
CA LEU A 94 -0.87 -3.97 -7.83
C LEU A 94 -0.46 -4.64 -6.53
N ASP A 95 0.61 -5.42 -6.61
CA ASP A 95 1.16 -6.15 -5.48
C ASP A 95 2.68 -6.23 -5.55
N ASP A 96 3.37 -5.61 -4.59
CA ASP A 96 4.81 -5.71 -4.37
C ASP A 96 5.16 -5.27 -2.92
N SER A 97 6.38 -4.77 -2.71
CA SER A 97 6.89 -4.19 -1.47
C SER A 97 6.05 -3.08 -0.86
N ASN A 98 5.23 -2.41 -1.66
CA ASN A 98 4.25 -1.47 -1.16
C ASN A 98 3.18 -2.17 -0.31
N ILE A 99 2.82 -3.41 -0.61
CA ILE A 99 1.79 -4.17 0.10
C ILE A 99 2.39 -5.05 1.18
N ASP A 100 3.32 -5.94 0.84
CA ASP A 100 3.71 -6.97 1.81
C ASP A 100 5.17 -7.45 1.75
N TRP A 101 6.03 -6.87 2.58
CA TRP A 101 7.37 -7.39 2.87
C TRP A 101 7.54 -7.83 4.33
N GLY A 102 6.42 -8.06 5.03
CA GLY A 102 6.40 -8.43 6.45
C GLY A 102 6.20 -7.27 7.42
N GLN A 103 5.88 -6.07 6.95
CA GLN A 103 5.54 -4.93 7.83
C GLN A 103 4.36 -5.24 8.76
N GLY A 104 3.37 -6.02 8.32
CA GLY A 104 2.16 -6.32 9.09
C GLY A 104 2.33 -7.26 10.29
N PHE A 105 3.51 -7.87 10.49
CA PHE A 105 3.70 -8.83 11.59
C PHE A 105 3.62 -8.21 12.98
N LYS A 106 4.00 -6.94 13.13
CA LYS A 106 3.89 -6.23 14.40
C LYS A 106 2.42 -6.06 14.79
N GLU A 107 1.60 -5.62 13.84
CA GLU A 107 0.17 -5.46 14.02
C GLU A 107 -0.53 -6.81 14.18
N LEU A 108 -0.10 -7.85 13.46
CA LEU A 108 -0.62 -9.21 13.63
C LEU A 108 -0.38 -9.70 15.05
N ALA A 109 0.85 -9.57 15.56
CA ALA A 109 1.18 -9.97 16.92
C ALA A 109 0.32 -9.25 17.97
N ARG A 110 0.03 -7.97 17.74
CA ARG A 110 -0.90 -7.20 18.60
C ARG A 110 -2.31 -7.77 18.52
N TYR A 111 -2.84 -7.98 17.32
CA TYR A 111 -4.18 -8.51 17.11
C TYR A 111 -4.36 -9.88 17.79
N LEU A 112 -3.41 -10.80 17.59
CA LEU A 112 -3.46 -12.14 18.20
C LEU A 112 -3.48 -12.10 19.72
N ARG A 113 -2.73 -11.18 20.35
CA ARG A 113 -2.74 -10.99 21.80
C ARG A 113 -4.06 -10.41 22.31
N GLU A 114 -4.60 -9.41 21.60
CA GLU A 114 -5.85 -8.75 21.98
C GLU A 114 -7.07 -9.68 21.87
N HIS A 115 -7.01 -10.66 20.97
CA HIS A 115 -8.09 -11.62 20.72
C HIS A 115 -7.82 -13.01 21.32
N GLU A 116 -6.76 -13.15 22.12
CA GLU A 116 -6.38 -14.40 22.78
C GLU A 116 -6.26 -15.60 21.81
N ILE A 117 -5.70 -15.38 20.61
CA ILE A 117 -5.48 -16.41 19.59
C ILE A 117 -4.06 -16.99 19.75
N PRO A 118 -3.89 -18.17 20.36
CA PRO A 118 -2.56 -18.68 20.72
C PRO A 118 -1.81 -19.29 19.53
N GLN A 119 -2.52 -19.75 18.52
CA GLN A 119 -1.97 -20.42 17.35
C GLN A 119 -2.71 -20.00 16.09
N ILE A 120 -1.94 -19.81 15.02
CA ILE A 120 -2.46 -19.45 13.72
C ILE A 120 -1.67 -20.20 12.66
N LYS A 121 -2.37 -20.70 11.64
CA LYS A 121 -1.73 -21.26 10.45
C LYS A 121 -1.36 -20.11 9.54
N GLY A 122 -0.14 -20.12 9.01
CA GLY A 122 0.33 -19.03 8.17
C GLY A 122 1.03 -19.54 6.93
N LEU A 123 0.75 -18.89 5.82
CA LEU A 123 1.57 -19.01 4.63
C LEU A 123 2.06 -17.61 4.25
N TYR A 124 3.38 -17.52 4.09
CA TYR A 124 4.07 -16.33 3.62
C TYR A 124 4.96 -16.71 2.46
N THR A 125 5.16 -15.78 1.53
CA THR A 125 6.00 -16.05 0.36
C THR A 125 7.44 -16.39 0.79
N PRO A 126 8.05 -17.48 0.28
CA PRO A 126 9.36 -17.97 0.73
C PRO A 126 10.53 -17.03 0.49
N ARG A 127 10.37 -16.02 -0.39
CA ARG A 127 11.43 -15.06 -0.74
C ARG A 127 11.67 -13.98 0.33
N HIS A 128 10.92 -13.97 1.43
CA HIS A 128 10.93 -12.86 2.38
C HIS A 128 11.26 -13.30 3.81
N LEU A 129 11.67 -12.31 4.63
CA LEU A 129 11.97 -12.43 6.06
C LEU A 129 10.74 -12.79 6.92
N GLY A 130 9.62 -13.20 6.32
CA GLY A 130 8.32 -13.37 7.00
C GLY A 130 8.37 -14.30 8.21
N PRO A 131 8.87 -15.55 8.09
CA PRO A 131 9.02 -16.44 9.25
C PRO A 131 9.93 -15.88 10.35
N TYR A 132 10.99 -15.16 9.97
CA TYR A 132 11.90 -14.50 10.92
C TYR A 132 11.21 -13.35 11.65
N LEU A 133 10.46 -12.50 10.94
CA LEU A 133 9.70 -11.39 11.49
C LEU A 133 8.56 -11.88 12.39
N ALA A 134 7.85 -12.94 11.97
CA ALA A 134 6.84 -13.60 12.79
C ALA A 134 7.43 -14.01 14.14
N ARG A 135 8.56 -14.73 14.14
CA ARG A 135 9.26 -15.13 15.37
C ARG A 135 9.74 -13.94 16.18
N TYR A 136 10.28 -12.91 15.53
CA TYR A 136 10.75 -11.69 16.18
C TYR A 136 9.63 -10.97 16.96
N TYR A 137 8.43 -10.90 16.38
CA TYR A 137 7.26 -10.31 17.03
C TYR A 137 6.46 -11.27 17.93
N GLY A 138 6.93 -12.52 18.08
CA GLY A 138 6.29 -13.54 18.93
C GLY A 138 5.05 -14.20 18.33
N VAL A 139 4.91 -14.17 17.00
CA VAL A 139 3.83 -14.87 16.28
C VAL A 139 4.25 -16.32 16.02
N SER A 140 3.49 -17.26 16.60
CA SER A 140 3.68 -18.70 16.35
C SER A 140 2.89 -19.12 15.11
N LEU A 141 3.55 -19.10 13.95
CA LEU A 141 2.98 -19.60 12.70
C LEU A 141 3.17 -21.11 12.60
N THR A 142 2.06 -21.82 12.41
CA THR A 142 2.08 -23.23 12.02
C THR A 142 2.01 -23.35 10.50
N THR A 143 2.67 -24.37 9.94
CA THR A 143 2.74 -24.57 8.50
C THR A 143 1.37 -24.97 7.96
N LEU A 144 0.99 -24.32 6.86
CA LEU A 144 -0.19 -24.66 6.08
C LEU A 144 0.11 -25.78 5.09
N THR A 145 -0.75 -26.79 5.00
CA THR A 145 -0.66 -27.83 3.97
C THR A 145 -1.38 -27.43 2.68
N LEU A 146 -1.01 -28.04 1.54
CA LEU A 146 -1.68 -27.76 0.26
C LEU A 146 -3.15 -28.17 0.25
N ASP A 147 -3.52 -29.20 1.00
CA ASP A 147 -4.91 -29.63 1.12
C ASP A 147 -5.73 -28.60 1.88
N GLU A 148 -5.17 -27.98 2.91
CA GLU A 148 -5.80 -26.87 3.64
C GLU A 148 -5.94 -25.60 2.80
N VAL A 149 -5.06 -25.36 1.83
CA VAL A 149 -5.25 -24.28 0.86
C VAL A 149 -6.52 -24.50 0.04
N ARG A 150 -6.73 -25.74 -0.42
CA ARG A 150 -7.88 -26.07 -1.25
C ARG A 150 -9.15 -26.10 -0.41
N ASN A 151 -9.08 -26.75 0.75
CA ASN A 151 -10.17 -27.02 1.68
C ASN A 151 -9.75 -26.65 3.10
N PRO A 152 -9.93 -25.38 3.52
CA PRO A 152 -9.54 -24.93 4.85
C PRO A 152 -10.23 -25.78 5.92
N GLN A 153 -9.47 -26.13 6.95
CA GLN A 153 -9.97 -26.82 8.13
C GLN A 153 -10.35 -25.79 9.20
N PRO A 154 -11.08 -26.17 10.26
CA PRO A 154 -11.37 -25.25 11.34
C PRO A 154 -10.11 -24.63 11.95
N GLY A 155 -10.16 -23.33 12.23
CA GLY A 155 -9.09 -22.56 12.86
C GLY A 155 -8.76 -21.22 12.20
N TRP A 156 -7.73 -20.57 12.74
CA TRP A 156 -7.24 -19.26 12.28
C TRP A 156 -6.16 -19.37 11.23
N TYR A 157 -6.23 -18.51 10.22
CA TYR A 157 -5.30 -18.45 9.10
C TYR A 157 -4.83 -17.02 8.82
N ALA A 158 -3.52 -16.78 8.80
CA ALA A 158 -2.92 -15.52 8.37
C ALA A 158 -2.22 -15.72 7.02
N ILE A 159 -2.79 -15.18 5.96
CA ILE A 159 -2.28 -15.35 4.59
C ILE A 159 -1.72 -14.03 4.06
N SER A 160 -0.49 -14.07 3.56
CA SER A 160 0.15 -12.94 2.88
C SER A 160 -0.64 -12.50 1.65
N ALA A 161 -0.80 -11.19 1.49
CA ALA A 161 -1.37 -10.54 0.31
C ALA A 161 -0.73 -11.03 -1.00
N HIS A 162 0.60 -11.23 -0.98
CA HIS A 162 1.34 -11.74 -2.13
C HIS A 162 0.82 -13.08 -2.62
N LEU A 163 0.50 -13.99 -1.72
CA LEU A 163 0.04 -15.33 -2.11
C LEU A 163 -1.35 -15.28 -2.73
N LEU A 164 -2.19 -14.37 -2.24
CA LEU A 164 -3.57 -14.22 -2.68
C LEU A 164 -3.69 -13.64 -4.09
N GLN A 165 -2.79 -12.71 -4.47
CA GLN A 165 -3.01 -11.91 -5.68
C GLN A 165 -1.84 -11.87 -6.66
N ARG A 166 -0.58 -12.00 -6.20
CA ARG A 166 0.59 -11.95 -7.07
C ARG A 166 0.55 -12.99 -8.20
N PRO A 167 0.20 -14.27 -7.95
CA PRO A 167 0.10 -15.27 -9.01
C PRO A 167 -0.83 -14.86 -10.16
N THR A 168 -1.94 -14.22 -9.82
CA THR A 168 -2.92 -13.72 -10.78
C THR A 168 -2.36 -12.53 -11.57
N LEU A 169 -1.68 -11.60 -10.91
CA LEU A 169 -1.09 -10.41 -11.54
C LEU A 169 0.11 -10.74 -12.44
N THR A 170 0.94 -11.71 -12.07
CA THR A 170 2.12 -12.11 -12.85
C THR A 170 1.82 -13.19 -13.88
N ASN A 171 0.58 -13.70 -13.91
CA ASN A 171 0.16 -14.86 -14.71
C ASN A 171 1.14 -16.05 -14.54
N ASP A 172 1.55 -16.32 -13.31
CA ASP A 172 2.53 -17.38 -13.02
C ASP A 172 1.85 -18.75 -13.16
N PRO A 173 2.28 -19.61 -14.10
CA PRO A 173 1.64 -20.90 -14.35
C PRO A 173 1.98 -21.97 -13.29
N VAL A 174 3.01 -21.74 -12.46
CA VAL A 174 3.52 -22.70 -11.47
C VAL A 174 3.11 -22.30 -10.05
N ALA A 175 2.79 -21.02 -9.83
CA ALA A 175 2.33 -20.56 -8.52
C ALA A 175 1.00 -21.20 -8.12
N LEU A 176 0.92 -21.60 -6.85
CA LEU A 176 -0.31 -22.08 -6.25
C LEU A 176 -1.35 -20.96 -6.29
N ARG A 177 -2.46 -21.16 -7.02
CA ARG A 177 -3.55 -20.20 -7.06
C ARG A 177 -4.31 -20.25 -5.73
N PHE A 178 -4.10 -19.23 -4.91
CA PHE A 178 -4.91 -18.97 -3.73
C PHE A 178 -6.11 -18.12 -4.13
N ASP A 179 -7.25 -18.76 -4.32
CA ASP A 179 -8.52 -18.12 -4.69
C ASP A 179 -9.34 -17.66 -3.47
N TRP A 180 -8.69 -17.54 -2.31
CA TRP A 180 -9.38 -17.21 -1.05
C TRP A 180 -10.00 -15.82 -1.06
N LEU A 181 -9.44 -14.86 -1.79
CA LEU A 181 -10.05 -13.53 -1.98
C LEU A 181 -11.40 -13.58 -2.71
N ASP A 182 -11.63 -14.61 -3.50
CA ASP A 182 -12.87 -14.78 -4.27
C ASP A 182 -13.85 -15.75 -3.58
N ARG A 183 -13.34 -16.67 -2.74
CA ARG A 183 -14.13 -17.70 -2.06
C ARG A 183 -14.57 -17.33 -0.64
N PHE A 184 -13.78 -16.53 0.06
CA PHE A 184 -13.95 -16.29 1.49
C PHE A 184 -13.81 -14.81 1.81
N THR A 185 -14.58 -14.35 2.79
CA THR A 185 -14.43 -13.00 3.33
C THR A 185 -13.42 -13.03 4.49
N PRO A 186 -12.34 -12.25 4.44
CA PRO A 186 -11.40 -12.17 5.58
C PRO A 186 -12.11 -11.56 6.78
N VAL A 187 -11.80 -12.07 7.97
CA VAL A 187 -12.22 -11.51 9.27
C VAL A 187 -11.61 -10.12 9.44
N GLU A 188 -10.34 -9.97 9.09
CA GLU A 188 -9.62 -8.71 9.21
C GLU A 188 -8.46 -8.63 8.18
N ARG A 189 -8.07 -7.41 7.81
CA ARG A 189 -6.91 -7.10 6.98
C ARG A 189 -5.87 -6.36 7.81
N ILE A 190 -4.89 -7.09 8.31
CA ILE A 190 -3.81 -6.53 9.12
C ILE A 190 -2.84 -5.75 8.22
N GLY A 191 -2.84 -4.43 8.40
CA GLY A 191 -1.95 -3.51 7.67
C GLY A 191 -2.07 -3.57 6.15
N TYR A 192 -3.19 -4.05 5.62
CA TYR A 192 -3.44 -4.36 4.21
C TYR A 192 -2.53 -5.44 3.60
N SER A 193 -1.59 -5.99 4.38
CA SER A 193 -0.58 -6.94 3.92
C SER A 193 -0.90 -8.38 4.29
N ILE A 194 -1.65 -8.60 5.37
CA ILE A 194 -2.00 -9.93 5.88
C ILE A 194 -3.51 -10.04 6.01
N TYR A 195 -4.07 -11.08 5.41
CA TYR A 195 -5.50 -11.38 5.44
C TYR A 195 -5.74 -12.47 6.47
N LEU A 196 -6.58 -12.16 7.45
CA LEU A 196 -6.94 -13.06 8.52
C LEU A 196 -8.26 -13.75 8.18
N TYR A 197 -8.28 -15.07 8.25
CA TYR A 197 -9.48 -15.90 8.06
C TYR A 197 -9.71 -16.77 9.29
N HIS A 198 -10.98 -17.04 9.58
CA HIS A 198 -11.42 -18.00 10.58
C HIS A 198 -12.44 -18.94 9.94
N PHE A 199 -12.27 -20.23 10.17
CA PHE A 199 -13.21 -21.27 9.73
C PHE A 199 -13.64 -22.06 10.96
N ASP A 200 -14.95 -22.34 11.06
CA ASP A 200 -15.57 -23.09 12.15
C ASP A 200 -15.70 -24.59 11.82
#